data_AF-A0A529ARA6-F1
#
_entry.id   AF-A0A529ARA6-F1
#
_cell.length_a   1.000
_cell.length_b   1.000
_cell.length_c   1.000
_cell.angle_alpha   90.00
_cell.angle_beta   90.00
_cell.angle_gamma   90.00
#
_symmetry.space_group_name_H-M   'P 1'
#
loop_
_entity.id
_entity.type
_entity.pdbx_description
1 polymer ?
#
loop_
_entity_poly.entity_id
_entity_poly.type
_entity_poly.pdbx_seq_one_letter_code
_entity_poly.pdbx_strand_id
1 'polypeptide(L)' 'VDVHIGRLRKAVNNGRMPDVIRTIRGAGYAIRED' A
#
# COMPACT_ATOMS: atom_id res chain seq x y z
N VAL A 1 -6.60 3.47 -10.84
CA VAL A 1 -5.73 3.75 -9.66
C VAL A 1 -5.38 2.46 -8.93
N ASP A 2 -6.35 1.62 -8.61
CA ASP A 2 -6.16 0.39 -7.81
C ASP A 2 -5.16 -0.59 -8.42
N VAL A 3 -5.15 -0.75 -9.75
CA VAL A 3 -4.14 -1.56 -10.45
C VAL A 3 -2.72 -1.03 -10.24
N HIS A 4 -2.55 0.30 -10.21
CA HIS A 4 -1.25 0.93 -9.98
C HIS A 4 -0.84 0.80 -8.51
N ILE A 5 -1.78 0.94 -7.58
CA ILE A 5 -1.54 0.69 -6.15
C ILE A 5 -1.18 -0.78 -5.90
N GLY A 6 -1.84 -1.74 -6.56
CA GLY A 6 -1.52 -3.16 -6.46
C GLY A 6 -0.12 -3.49 -6.99
N ARG A 7 0.31 -2.84 -8.08
CA ARG A 7 1.67 -2.94 -8.60
C ARG A 7 2.69 -2.32 -7.66
N LEU A 8 2.38 -1.14 -7.12
CA LEU A 8 3.23 -0.45 -6.16
C LEU A 8 3.41 -1.29 -4.89
N ARG A 9 2.33 -1.84 -4.32
CA ARG A 9 2.40 -2.76 -3.17
C ARG A 9 3.35 -3.93 -3.40
N LYS A 10 3.32 -4.55 -4.58
CA LYS A 10 4.25 -5.65 -4.93
C LYS A 10 5.70 -5.19 -5.05
N ALA A 11 5.93 -3.96 -5.49
CA ALA A 11 7.26 -3.40 -5.65
C ALA A 11 7.88 -2.94 -4.32
N VAL A 12 7.08 -2.44 -3.38
CA VAL A 12 7.57 -1.88 -2.10
C VAL A 12 7.52 -2.86 -0.93
N ASN A 13 6.56 -3.79 -0.90
CA ASN A 13 6.48 -4.76 0.19
C ASN A 13 7.43 -5.92 -0.09
N ASN A 14 8.59 -5.91 0.56
CA ASN A 14 9.55 -7.01 0.51
C ASN A 14 9.07 -8.19 1.37
N GLY A 15 8.30 -9.09 0.74
CA GLY A 15 7.95 -10.40 1.30
C GLY A 15 7.22 -10.33 2.66
N ARG A 16 7.93 -10.68 3.75
CA ARG A 16 7.38 -10.79 5.11
C ARG A 16 7.22 -9.44 5.83
N MET A 17 7.60 -8.33 5.20
CA MET A 17 7.40 -7.02 5.79
C MET A 17 5.92 -6.61 5.77
N PRO A 18 5.44 -5.90 6.80
CA PRO A 18 4.09 -5.38 6.82
C PRO A 18 3.81 -4.48 5.61
N ASP A 19 2.58 -4.48 5.12
CA ASP A 19 2.20 -3.59 4.01
C ASP A 19 2.40 -2.12 4.39
N VAL A 20 3.21 -1.42 3.61
CA VAL A 20 3.53 0.00 3.80
C VAL A 20 2.36 0.89 3.36
N ILE A 21 1.44 0.39 2.54
CA ILE A 21 0.32 1.17 2.00
C ILE A 21 -0.98 0.75 2.69
N ARG A 22 -1.56 1.64 3.51
CA ARG A 22 -2.90 1.40 4.11
C ARG A 22 -4.03 1.94 3.25
N THR A 23 -5.17 1.27 3.29
CA THR A 23 -6.41 1.73 2.64
C THR A 23 -7.25 2.49 3.66
N ILE A 24 -7.67 3.71 3.32
CA ILE A 24 -8.61 4.54 4.09
C ILE A 24 -9.95 4.53 3.37
N ARG A 25 -10.96 3.91 4.00
CA ARG A 25 -12.31 3.83 3.41
C ARG A 25 -12.87 5.23 3.18
N GLY A 26 -13.21 5.54 1.93
CA GLY A 26 -13.78 6.83 1.54
C GLY A 26 -12.76 7.97 1.34
N ALA A 27 -11.46 7.73 1.54
CA ALA A 27 -10.42 8.76 1.37
C ALA A 27 -9.26 8.33 0.45
N GLY A 28 -9.01 7.02 0.28
CA GLY A 28 -8.00 6.51 -0.64
C GLY A 28 -6.90 5.72 0.06
N TYR A 29 -5.63 6.04 -0.25
CA TYR A 29 -4.46 5.29 0.22
C TYR A 29 -3.48 6.23 0.94
N ALA A 30 -2.80 5.71 1.95
CA ALA A 30 -1.76 6.44 2.68
C ALA A 30 -0.57 5.53 2.96
N ILE A 31 0.62 6.13 3.10
CA ILE A 31 1.79 5.44 3.63
C ILE A 31 1.59 5.25 5.13
N ARG A 32 1.94 4.07 5.64
CA ARG A 32 2.06 3.84 7.06
C ARG A 32 3.37 4.46 7.54
N GLU A 33 3.24 5.35 8.50
CA GLU A 33 4.34 5.79 9.36
C GLU A 33 4.22 4.97 10.63
N ASP A 34 5.22 4.13 10.86
CA ASP A 34 5.50 3.44 12.12
C ASP A 34 6.43 4.28 13.01
#